data_AF-A0A5R8KA41-F1
#
_entry.id   AF-A0A5R8KA41-F1
#
_cell.length_a   1.000
_cell.length_b   1.000
_cell.length_c   1.000
_cell.angle_alpha   90.00
_cell.angle_beta   90.00
_cell.angle_gamma   90.00
#
_symmetry.space_group_name_H-M   'P 1'
#
loop_
_entity.id
_entity.type
_entity.pdbx_description
1 polymer ?
#
loop_
_entity_poly.entity_id
_entity_poly.type
_entity_poly.pdbx_seq_one_letter_code
_entity_poly.pdbx_strand_id
1 'polypeptide(L)'
;MSSARAEPAKLLESLKLQLASELKEGKEKKQGDDIRLDRADSILAQLSAEQLGMEERQSEVLQSLEEVQRLVGPTKTGAICRELIKEMKELRTKRMQLLKEKLDSTIRTSLVSGLDATKAADLDGPIFEILKSEKEIAYSSQRMGDERVLFNRDALQAVRQILTSIQDGFLAVEGSAKRVSRDNHPARQILSNSSSAVSQLTEFMPRSELLTKLQEVAERIYPALQSRSLSQSEVEKQIGDIADGVNQLEDLDGAIENIDELIRQQRELGGYYGDTGLSSQLRNYRRNYEDFQAGIGVSISFSSHESSSGMQGLTRVRDLLAKFALGRLLRAPADMVIGEDESSEQFLHRVLEKARSTSDWTLMSRVIDVAVTMRIQSVATTSDSSAMKQFLGANNLERAGQYQGAVAGYLQVLRSGSQLVSAEVIGKMLDDIKKNHPQAYEAGTQQAVTVSPSGAASSNYDRFSGRASYPPGFPGREPPAPEPRLVIPAVPKAEEASKPTPAPNATDAKPAKVSD
;
A
#
# COMPACT_ATOMS: atom_id res chain seq x y z
N MET A 1 -32.94 53.41 4.53
CA MET A 1 -31.79 53.92 5.33
C MET A 1 -31.77 55.45 5.54
N SER A 2 -32.57 56.26 4.83
CA SER A 2 -32.54 57.74 4.99
C SER A 2 -33.07 58.26 6.35
N SER A 3 -34.03 57.57 6.98
CA SER A 3 -34.65 58.03 8.23
C SER A 3 -33.76 57.87 9.47
N ALA A 4 -32.88 56.87 9.50
CA ALA A 4 -32.03 56.56 10.67
C ALA A 4 -30.81 57.49 10.81
N ARG A 5 -30.58 58.38 9.83
CA ARG A 5 -29.49 59.38 9.88
C ARG A 5 -29.93 60.72 10.46
N ALA A 6 -31.25 60.94 10.59
CA ALA A 6 -31.80 62.25 10.92
C ALA A 6 -31.70 62.60 12.42
N GLU A 7 -31.66 61.61 13.32
CA GLU A 7 -31.66 61.85 14.78
C GLU A 7 -30.26 62.19 15.33
N PRO A 8 -29.18 61.42 15.03
CA PRO A 8 -27.85 61.76 15.54
C PRO A 8 -27.32 63.09 15.01
N ALA A 9 -27.69 63.45 13.76
CA ALA A 9 -27.31 64.72 13.16
C ALA A 9 -28.00 65.91 13.87
N LYS A 10 -29.28 65.76 14.26
CA LYS A 10 -30.00 66.79 15.03
C LYS A 10 -29.40 66.95 16.42
N LEU A 11 -29.11 65.84 17.11
CA LEU A 11 -28.48 65.88 18.43
C LEU A 11 -27.08 66.50 18.40
N LEU A 12 -26.29 66.27 17.34
CA LEU A 12 -24.99 66.92 17.17
C LEU A 12 -25.13 68.44 17.00
N GLU A 13 -26.07 68.91 16.17
CA GLU A 13 -26.31 70.35 16.01
C GLU A 13 -26.83 70.99 17.30
N SER A 14 -27.74 70.31 18.02
CA SER A 14 -28.18 70.74 19.35
C SER A 14 -27.03 70.80 20.36
N LEU A 15 -26.12 69.82 20.33
CA LEU A 15 -24.93 69.79 21.18
C LEU A 15 -24.00 70.97 20.89
N LYS A 16 -23.74 71.28 19.61
CA LYS A 16 -22.93 72.43 19.19
C LYS A 16 -23.54 73.77 19.62
N LEU A 17 -24.85 73.95 19.41
CA LEU A 17 -25.55 75.16 19.81
C LEU A 17 -25.54 75.36 21.34
N GLN A 18 -25.75 74.28 22.10
CA GLN A 18 -25.75 74.33 23.56
C GLN A 18 -24.35 74.64 24.11
N LEU A 19 -23.30 74.00 23.57
CA LEU A 19 -21.92 74.27 23.98
C LEU A 19 -21.51 75.72 23.67
N ALA A 20 -21.88 76.25 22.50
CA ALA A 20 -21.62 77.64 22.14
C ALA A 20 -22.33 78.65 23.08
N SER A 21 -23.50 78.29 23.62
CA SER A 21 -24.18 79.10 24.63
C SER A 21 -23.47 79.08 25.99
N GLU A 22 -23.03 77.91 26.45
CA GLU A 22 -22.30 77.75 27.71
C GLU A 22 -20.91 78.43 27.65
N LEU A 23 -20.24 78.43 26.50
CA LEU A 23 -18.98 79.15 26.26
C LEU A 23 -19.14 80.68 26.35
N LYS A 24 -20.26 81.24 25.87
CA LYS A 24 -20.53 82.68 25.98
C LYS A 24 -20.77 83.07 27.45
N GLU A 25 -21.53 82.27 28.19
CA GLU A 25 -21.79 82.50 29.61
C GLU A 25 -20.53 82.31 30.48
N GLY A 26 -19.64 81.38 30.12
CA GLY A 26 -18.37 81.13 30.83
C GLY A 26 -17.38 82.29 30.72
N LYS A 27 -17.24 82.87 29.51
CA LYS A 27 -16.36 84.03 29.24
C LYS A 27 -16.76 85.27 30.04
N GLU A 28 -18.05 85.45 30.31
CA GLU A 28 -18.55 86.54 31.16
C GLU A 28 -18.20 86.34 32.64
N LYS A 29 -17.99 85.09 33.09
CA LYS A 29 -17.75 84.73 34.49
C LYS A 29 -16.26 84.57 34.87
N LYS A 30 -15.32 84.68 33.92
CA LYS A 30 -13.85 84.54 34.12
C LYS A 30 -13.44 83.30 34.94
N GLN A 31 -14.08 82.17 34.68
CA GLN A 31 -13.83 80.92 35.41
C GLN A 31 -12.86 80.02 34.62
N GLY A 32 -12.00 79.28 35.32
CA GLY A 32 -10.98 78.39 34.71
C GLY A 32 -11.54 77.20 33.89
N ASP A 33 -12.86 77.11 33.73
CA ASP A 33 -13.55 76.11 32.91
C ASP A 33 -13.50 76.41 31.41
N ASP A 34 -13.11 77.64 31.01
CA ASP A 34 -13.01 78.07 29.61
C ASP A 34 -12.09 77.15 28.78
N ILE A 35 -10.96 76.70 29.34
CA ILE A 35 -9.99 75.84 28.61
C ILE A 35 -10.60 74.47 28.28
N ARG A 36 -11.45 73.91 29.15
CA ARG A 36 -12.08 72.60 28.92
C ARG A 36 -13.17 72.70 27.87
N LEU A 37 -13.98 73.76 27.92
CA LEU A 37 -15.06 74.02 26.97
C LEU A 37 -14.51 74.37 25.58
N ASP A 38 -13.43 75.15 25.49
CA ASP A 38 -12.76 75.45 24.21
C ASP A 38 -12.18 74.19 23.56
N ARG A 39 -11.62 73.26 24.37
CA ARG A 39 -11.16 71.96 23.86
C ARG A 39 -12.33 71.09 23.37
N ALA A 40 -13.43 71.05 24.11
CA ALA A 40 -14.63 70.33 23.71
C ALA A 40 -15.21 70.87 22.38
N ASP A 41 -15.22 72.19 22.22
CA ASP A 41 -15.70 72.86 20.99
C ASP A 41 -14.81 72.53 19.79
N SER A 42 -13.49 72.54 19.98
CA SER A 42 -12.53 72.12 18.94
C SER A 42 -12.76 70.68 18.48
N ILE A 43 -13.02 69.75 19.41
CA ILE A 43 -13.34 68.36 19.07
C ILE A 43 -14.67 68.28 18.31
N LEU A 44 -15.72 68.98 18.76
CA LEU A 44 -17.03 68.99 18.09
C LEU A 44 -17.00 69.67 16.71
N ALA A 45 -16.15 70.68 16.52
CA ALA A 45 -15.99 71.35 15.24
C ALA A 45 -15.41 70.42 14.16
N GLN A 46 -14.61 69.42 14.57
CA GLN A 46 -14.09 68.39 13.68
C GLN A 46 -15.13 67.34 13.28
N LEU A 47 -16.22 67.23 14.04
CA LEU A 47 -17.32 66.28 13.79
C LEU A 47 -18.35 66.86 12.81
N SER A 48 -18.63 66.15 11.72
CA SER A 48 -19.69 66.48 10.76
C SER A 48 -20.88 65.51 10.81
N ALA A 49 -22.05 65.98 10.40
CA ALA A 49 -23.25 65.14 10.25
C ALA A 49 -23.03 63.95 9.30
N GLU A 50 -22.17 64.11 8.30
CA GLU A 50 -21.80 63.04 7.37
C GLU A 50 -20.96 61.97 8.06
N GLN A 51 -20.01 62.36 8.92
CA GLN A 51 -19.15 61.43 9.65
C GLN A 51 -19.92 60.54 10.63
N LEU A 52 -21.01 61.05 11.25
CA LEU A 52 -21.93 60.24 12.08
C LEU A 52 -22.58 59.11 11.27
N GLY A 53 -22.83 59.33 9.98
CA GLY A 53 -23.40 58.36 9.06
C GLY A 53 -22.40 57.33 8.54
N MET A 54 -21.11 57.70 8.43
CA MET A 54 -20.02 56.86 7.93
C MET A 54 -19.67 55.77 8.94
N GLU A 55 -20.00 54.53 8.62
CA GLU A 55 -19.68 53.34 9.44
C GLU A 55 -18.20 53.27 9.81
N GLU A 56 -17.36 53.62 8.84
CA GLU A 56 -15.92 53.69 8.92
C GLU A 56 -15.34 54.53 10.06
N ARG A 57 -16.02 55.61 10.47
CA ARG A 57 -15.51 56.57 11.46
C ARG A 57 -16.23 56.47 12.80
N GLN A 58 -17.18 55.55 12.98
CA GLN A 58 -18.03 55.53 14.17
C GLN A 58 -17.25 55.28 15.46
N SER A 59 -16.20 54.46 15.45
CA SER A 59 -15.34 54.25 16.62
C SER A 59 -14.60 55.53 17.01
N GLU A 60 -14.05 56.26 16.04
CA GLU A 60 -13.36 57.54 16.25
C GLU A 60 -14.34 58.61 16.76
N VAL A 61 -15.51 58.72 16.13
CA VAL A 61 -16.58 59.64 16.53
C VAL A 61 -17.05 59.34 17.96
N LEU A 62 -17.24 58.07 18.32
CA LEU A 62 -17.61 57.67 19.68
C LEU A 62 -16.52 58.03 20.70
N GLN A 63 -15.24 57.82 20.38
CA GLN A 63 -14.12 58.22 21.26
C GLN A 63 -14.06 59.74 21.45
N SER A 64 -14.22 60.50 20.36
CA SER A 64 -14.29 61.97 20.41
C SER A 64 -15.46 62.46 21.26
N LEU A 65 -16.64 61.86 21.11
CA LEU A 65 -17.82 62.21 21.92
C LEU A 65 -17.64 61.82 23.39
N GLU A 66 -17.03 60.67 23.70
CA GLU A 66 -16.71 60.28 25.07
C GLU A 66 -15.68 61.21 25.72
N GLU A 67 -14.71 61.73 24.95
CA GLU A 67 -13.78 62.77 25.41
C GLU A 67 -14.50 64.09 25.70
N VAL A 68 -15.40 64.53 24.82
CA VAL A 68 -16.25 65.72 25.03
C VAL A 68 -17.10 65.55 26.29
N GLN A 69 -17.71 64.38 26.49
CA GLN A 69 -18.49 64.08 27.69
C GLN A 69 -17.66 64.22 28.98
N ARG A 70 -16.40 63.77 28.97
CA ARG A 70 -15.48 63.88 30.12
C ARG A 70 -15.09 65.34 30.42
N LEU A 71 -14.93 66.16 29.38
CA LEU A 71 -14.56 67.57 29.52
C LEU A 71 -15.70 68.45 30.04
N VAL A 72 -16.93 68.16 29.63
CA VAL A 72 -18.12 68.98 29.91
C VAL A 72 -18.79 68.64 31.25
N GLY A 73 -18.70 67.38 31.72
CA GLY A 73 -19.25 66.98 33.02
C GLY A 73 -20.79 66.89 33.07
N PRO A 74 -21.45 67.19 34.22
CA PRO A 74 -22.88 66.98 34.41
C PRO A 74 -23.78 68.17 33.96
N THR A 75 -23.37 68.96 32.96
CA THR A 75 -24.17 70.09 32.44
C THR A 75 -25.29 69.64 31.48
N LYS A 76 -26.07 70.61 30.98
CA LYS A 76 -27.06 70.36 29.91
C LYS A 76 -26.38 69.84 28.64
N THR A 77 -25.26 70.44 28.25
CA THR A 77 -24.40 69.93 27.16
C THR A 77 -23.96 68.49 27.41
N GLY A 78 -23.57 68.16 28.66
CA GLY A 78 -23.22 66.79 29.05
C GLY A 78 -24.38 65.79 28.93
N ALA A 79 -25.63 66.23 29.15
CA ALA A 79 -26.81 65.39 28.95
C ALA A 79 -27.08 65.09 27.47
N ILE A 80 -27.02 66.10 26.60
CA ILE A 80 -27.16 65.94 25.14
C ILE A 80 -26.04 65.04 24.59
N CYS A 81 -24.80 65.20 25.07
CA CYS A 81 -23.68 64.37 24.66
C CYS A 81 -23.88 62.89 25.05
N ARG A 82 -24.42 62.61 26.25
CA ARG A 82 -24.76 61.24 26.67
C ARG A 82 -25.83 60.62 25.79
N GLU A 83 -26.85 61.38 25.43
CA GLU A 83 -27.93 60.93 24.55
C GLU A 83 -27.40 60.60 23.14
N LEU A 84 -26.55 61.47 22.57
CA LEU A 84 -25.91 61.22 21.29
C LEU A 84 -24.99 59.99 21.32
N ILE A 85 -24.18 59.81 22.38
CA ILE A 85 -23.36 58.60 22.55
C ILE A 85 -24.23 57.35 22.62
N LYS A 86 -25.36 57.41 23.34
CA LYS A 86 -26.31 56.30 23.45
C LYS A 86 -26.90 55.94 22.08
N GLU A 87 -27.41 56.92 21.33
CA GLU A 87 -27.95 56.68 19.98
C GLU A 87 -26.88 56.12 19.02
N MET A 88 -25.66 56.65 19.06
CA MET A 88 -24.57 56.16 18.22
C MET A 88 -24.17 54.72 18.56
N LYS A 89 -24.19 54.35 19.85
CA LYS A 89 -23.97 52.96 20.30
C LYS A 89 -25.11 52.04 19.83
N GLU A 90 -26.37 52.44 19.98
CA GLU A 90 -27.53 51.67 19.51
C GLU A 90 -27.52 51.46 18.00
N LEU A 91 -27.21 52.51 17.24
CA LEU A 91 -27.09 52.47 15.78
C LEU A 91 -25.94 51.54 15.34
N ARG A 92 -24.79 51.59 16.03
CA ARG A 92 -23.68 50.65 15.80
C ARG A 92 -24.12 49.21 16.09
N THR A 93 -24.74 48.94 17.23
CA THR A 93 -25.24 47.59 17.57
C THR A 93 -26.24 47.07 16.54
N LYS A 94 -27.16 47.91 16.07
CA LYS A 94 -28.13 47.54 15.04
C LYS A 94 -27.46 47.20 13.70
N ARG A 95 -26.45 47.97 13.29
CA ARG A 95 -25.67 47.68 12.07
C ARG A 95 -24.88 46.38 12.21
N MET A 96 -24.23 46.19 13.35
CA MET A 96 -23.53 44.95 13.68
C MET A 96 -24.44 43.73 13.61
N GLN A 97 -25.65 43.84 14.14
CA GLN A 97 -26.65 42.78 14.09
C GLN A 97 -27.08 42.48 12.64
N LEU A 98 -27.33 43.50 11.82
CA LEU A 98 -27.66 43.32 10.40
C LEU A 98 -26.51 42.70 9.61
N LEU A 99 -25.27 43.12 9.87
CA LEU A 99 -24.08 42.53 9.25
C LEU A 99 -23.95 41.06 9.67
N LYS A 100 -24.15 40.74 10.96
CA LYS A 100 -24.17 39.36 11.44
C LYS A 100 -25.20 38.53 10.69
N GLU A 101 -26.46 38.96 10.67
CA GLU A 101 -27.54 38.24 9.99
C GLU A 101 -27.27 38.01 8.51
N LYS A 102 -26.69 39.02 7.83
CA LYS A 102 -26.25 38.90 6.44
C LYS A 102 -25.17 37.83 6.27
N LEU A 103 -24.15 37.85 7.12
CA LEU A 103 -23.04 36.89 7.07
C LEU A 103 -23.51 35.46 7.38
N ASP A 104 -24.33 35.29 8.41
CA ASP A 104 -24.89 34.00 8.79
C ASP A 104 -25.73 33.42 7.66
N SER A 105 -26.51 34.27 6.98
CA SER A 105 -27.28 33.89 5.80
C SER A 105 -26.38 33.48 4.63
N THR A 106 -25.30 34.21 4.35
CA THR A 106 -24.33 33.85 3.30
C THR A 106 -23.66 32.51 3.61
N ILE A 107 -23.19 32.31 4.84
CA ILE A 107 -22.55 31.06 5.29
C ILE A 107 -23.48 29.87 5.07
N ARG A 108 -24.73 29.96 5.55
CA ARG A 108 -25.72 28.88 5.40
C ARG A 108 -26.03 28.59 3.93
N THR A 109 -26.29 29.63 3.15
CA THR A 109 -26.70 29.47 1.74
C THR A 109 -25.56 28.88 0.90
N SER A 110 -24.33 29.39 1.07
CA SER A 110 -23.16 28.88 0.34
C SER A 110 -22.80 27.46 0.76
N LEU A 111 -22.89 27.13 2.06
CA LEU A 111 -22.62 25.78 2.55
C LEU A 111 -23.63 24.78 1.99
N VAL A 112 -24.93 25.06 2.08
CA VAL A 112 -25.98 24.18 1.54
C VAL A 112 -25.83 24.02 0.04
N SER A 113 -25.69 25.13 -0.70
CA SER A 113 -25.49 25.11 -2.15
C SER A 113 -24.26 24.31 -2.56
N GLY A 114 -23.18 24.34 -1.76
CA GLY A 114 -21.98 23.60 -2.06
C GLY A 114 -22.06 22.11 -1.76
N LEU A 115 -22.78 21.71 -0.71
CA LEU A 115 -23.03 20.30 -0.41
C LEU A 115 -23.99 19.66 -1.43
N ASP A 116 -24.88 20.46 -2.01
CA ASP A 116 -25.83 20.01 -3.03
C ASP A 116 -25.24 20.08 -4.47
N ALA A 117 -23.99 20.56 -4.62
CA ALA A 117 -23.31 20.68 -5.91
C ALA A 117 -23.10 19.33 -6.60
N THR A 118 -23.19 19.33 -7.93
CA THR A 118 -23.05 18.11 -8.76
C THR A 118 -21.84 18.12 -9.69
N LYS A 119 -21.21 19.29 -9.87
CA LYS A 119 -20.02 19.52 -10.70
C LYS A 119 -19.20 20.67 -10.15
N ALA A 120 -17.95 20.81 -10.59
CA ALA A 120 -17.03 21.84 -10.11
C ALA A 120 -17.57 23.28 -10.32
N ALA A 121 -18.23 23.54 -11.45
CA ALA A 121 -18.75 24.86 -11.82
C ALA A 121 -19.91 25.33 -10.92
N ASP A 122 -20.62 24.43 -10.24
CA ASP A 122 -21.71 24.81 -9.32
C ASP A 122 -21.16 25.55 -8.08
N LEU A 123 -19.87 25.41 -7.79
CA LEU A 123 -19.22 25.94 -6.59
C LEU A 123 -18.63 27.35 -6.78
N ASP A 124 -18.46 27.81 -8.01
CA ASP A 124 -17.84 29.11 -8.31
C ASP A 124 -18.63 30.28 -7.69
N GLY A 125 -19.97 30.24 -7.80
CA GLY A 125 -20.86 31.25 -7.21
C GLY A 125 -20.78 31.30 -5.68
N PRO A 126 -21.03 30.18 -4.98
CA PRO A 126 -20.88 30.09 -3.52
C PRO A 126 -19.51 30.53 -3.01
N ILE A 127 -18.41 30.12 -3.67
CA ILE A 127 -17.04 30.51 -3.30
C ILE A 127 -16.84 32.02 -3.48
N PHE A 128 -17.32 32.60 -4.57
CA PHE A 128 -17.21 34.03 -4.83
C PHE A 128 -17.94 34.89 -3.79
N GLU A 129 -19.17 34.51 -3.40
CA GLU A 129 -19.92 35.23 -2.38
C GLU A 129 -19.24 35.15 -1.00
N ILE A 130 -18.66 34.00 -0.64
CA ILE A 130 -17.85 33.86 0.59
C ILE A 130 -16.63 34.79 0.56
N LEU A 131 -15.87 34.81 -0.54
CA LEU A 131 -14.71 35.70 -0.71
C LEU A 131 -15.08 37.18 -0.62
N LYS A 132 -16.25 37.55 -1.16
CA LYS A 132 -16.79 38.91 -1.06
C LYS A 132 -17.14 39.28 0.38
N SER A 133 -17.79 38.38 1.11
CA SER A 133 -18.08 38.56 2.54
C SER A 133 -16.81 38.60 3.41
N GLU A 134 -15.78 37.81 3.10
CA GLU A 134 -14.48 37.88 3.79
C GLU A 134 -13.83 39.26 3.64
N LYS A 135 -13.88 39.85 2.44
CA LYS A 135 -13.36 41.20 2.18
C LYS A 135 -14.16 42.26 2.92
N GLU A 136 -15.48 42.14 2.95
CA GLU A 136 -16.38 43.02 3.71
C GLU A 136 -16.08 42.96 5.22
N ILE A 137 -15.82 41.77 5.77
CA ILE A 137 -15.40 41.60 7.16
C ILE A 137 -14.00 42.17 7.40
N ALA A 138 -13.02 41.88 6.54
CA ALA A 138 -11.64 42.36 6.75
C ALA A 138 -11.59 43.89 6.87
N TYR A 139 -12.41 44.57 6.06
CA TYR A 139 -12.60 46.01 6.12
C TYR A 139 -13.22 46.48 7.45
N SER A 140 -14.27 45.79 7.91
CA SER A 140 -15.00 46.13 9.14
C SER A 140 -14.25 45.74 10.43
N SER A 141 -13.52 44.62 10.44
CA SER A 141 -12.84 44.07 11.62
C SER A 141 -11.65 44.90 12.08
N GLN A 142 -10.93 45.54 11.14
CA GLN A 142 -9.82 46.44 11.48
C GLN A 142 -10.27 47.66 12.30
N ARG A 143 -11.57 47.99 12.29
CA ARG A 143 -12.09 49.24 12.88
C ARG A 143 -13.09 49.02 14.01
N MET A 144 -13.70 47.84 14.11
CA MET A 144 -14.76 47.57 15.08
C MET A 144 -14.33 46.71 16.28
N GLY A 145 -13.21 45.97 16.21
CA GLY A 145 -12.64 45.28 17.39
C GLY A 145 -13.56 44.29 18.11
N ASP A 146 -14.60 43.79 17.45
CA ASP A 146 -15.64 42.95 18.06
C ASP A 146 -15.31 41.45 17.88
N GLU A 147 -15.25 40.69 18.99
CA GLU A 147 -14.94 39.26 19.03
C GLU A 147 -15.89 38.41 18.17
N ARG A 148 -17.15 38.81 18.04
CA ARG A 148 -18.12 38.03 17.24
C ARG A 148 -17.93 38.17 15.73
N VAL A 149 -17.32 39.26 15.29
CA VAL A 149 -16.92 39.43 13.88
C VAL A 149 -15.76 38.50 13.52
N LEU A 150 -14.90 38.21 14.50
CA LEU A 150 -13.82 37.24 14.35
C LEU A 150 -14.37 35.81 14.23
N PHE A 151 -15.39 35.44 15.00
CA PHE A 151 -16.06 34.15 14.85
C PHE A 151 -16.63 33.93 13.44
N ASN A 152 -17.35 34.92 12.89
CA ASN A 152 -17.90 34.80 11.54
C ASN A 152 -16.81 34.76 10.46
N ARG A 153 -15.64 35.36 10.70
CA ARG A 153 -14.48 35.24 9.81
C ARG A 153 -13.95 33.81 9.75
N ASP A 154 -13.78 33.16 10.89
CA ASP A 154 -13.29 31.78 10.95
C ASP A 154 -14.29 30.81 10.31
N ALA A 155 -15.60 31.04 10.50
CA ALA A 155 -16.65 30.28 9.84
C ALA A 155 -16.65 30.47 8.31
N LEU A 156 -16.47 31.70 7.79
CA LEU A 156 -16.33 31.93 6.34
C LEU A 156 -15.11 31.20 5.76
N GLN A 157 -13.98 31.25 6.47
CA GLN A 157 -12.77 30.54 6.05
C GLN A 157 -12.98 29.02 6.02
N ALA A 158 -13.66 28.48 7.04
CA ALA A 158 -14.03 27.08 7.11
C ALA A 158 -14.94 26.67 5.95
N VAL A 159 -16.00 27.45 5.64
CA VAL A 159 -16.85 27.19 4.47
C VAL A 159 -16.03 27.23 3.19
N ARG A 160 -15.20 28.26 2.98
CA ARG A 160 -14.36 28.35 1.79
C ARG A 160 -13.47 27.12 1.63
N GLN A 161 -12.81 26.69 2.69
CA GLN A 161 -11.93 25.51 2.66
C GLN A 161 -12.70 24.25 2.26
N ILE A 162 -13.91 24.04 2.80
CA ILE A 162 -14.78 22.93 2.42
C ILE A 162 -15.17 23.02 0.95
N LEU A 163 -15.68 24.17 0.50
CA LEU A 163 -16.14 24.36 -0.87
C LEU A 163 -15.02 24.17 -1.90
N THR A 164 -13.84 24.73 -1.64
CA THR A 164 -12.66 24.54 -2.50
C THR A 164 -12.21 23.08 -2.51
N SER A 165 -12.22 22.39 -1.36
CA SER A 165 -11.86 20.97 -1.33
C SER A 165 -12.84 20.09 -2.12
N ILE A 166 -14.14 20.41 -2.10
CA ILE A 166 -15.15 19.74 -2.92
C ILE A 166 -14.91 20.03 -4.40
N GLN A 167 -14.62 21.30 -4.75
CA GLN A 167 -14.34 21.72 -6.12
C GLN A 167 -13.11 21.01 -6.68
N ASP A 168 -12.02 20.93 -5.90
CA ASP A 168 -10.80 20.20 -6.26
C ASP A 168 -11.09 18.72 -6.47
N GLY A 169 -11.99 18.13 -5.68
CA GLY A 169 -12.46 16.76 -5.87
C GLY A 169 -13.18 16.54 -7.20
N PHE A 170 -14.13 17.42 -7.56
CA PHE A 170 -14.80 17.37 -8.86
C PHE A 170 -13.81 17.56 -10.01
N LEU A 171 -12.93 18.57 -9.93
CA LEU A 171 -11.91 18.84 -10.96
C LEU A 171 -10.93 17.68 -11.12
N ALA A 172 -10.57 17.00 -10.02
CA ALA A 172 -9.73 15.82 -10.10
C ALA A 172 -10.42 14.72 -10.92
N VAL A 173 -11.70 14.44 -10.71
CA VAL A 173 -12.44 13.44 -11.49
C VAL A 173 -12.65 13.88 -12.95
N GLU A 174 -13.01 15.15 -13.18
CA GLU A 174 -13.25 15.70 -14.52
C GLU A 174 -11.96 15.79 -15.36
N GLY A 175 -10.82 16.14 -14.72
CA GLY A 175 -9.54 16.35 -15.39
C GLY A 175 -8.64 15.11 -15.48
N SER A 176 -8.80 14.12 -14.59
CA SER A 176 -7.93 12.94 -14.58
C SER A 176 -8.42 11.83 -15.51
N ALA A 177 -8.04 11.94 -16.78
CA ALA A 177 -8.06 10.79 -17.69
C ALA A 177 -6.97 9.74 -17.36
N LYS A 178 -6.08 9.94 -16.36
CA LYS A 178 -5.09 8.96 -15.89
C LYS A 178 -4.29 9.51 -14.68
N ARG A 179 -4.29 8.76 -13.56
CA ARG A 179 -3.33 8.83 -12.43
C ARG A 179 -3.53 9.96 -11.42
N VAL A 180 -4.52 9.81 -10.54
CA VAL A 180 -4.49 10.46 -9.21
C VAL A 180 -3.51 9.69 -8.33
N SER A 181 -2.55 10.38 -7.72
CA SER A 181 -1.50 9.78 -6.89
C SER A 181 -2.02 9.23 -5.55
N ARG A 182 -1.42 8.11 -5.12
CA ARG A 182 -1.66 7.26 -3.94
C ARG A 182 -1.92 7.96 -2.60
N ASP A 183 -1.32 9.13 -2.37
CA ASP A 183 -1.39 9.84 -1.07
C ASP A 183 -2.40 11.00 -1.07
N ASN A 184 -2.95 11.35 -2.24
CA ASN A 184 -3.86 12.47 -2.43
C ASN A 184 -5.21 11.99 -2.96
N HIS A 185 -5.80 10.95 -2.36
CA HIS A 185 -7.16 10.54 -2.73
C HIS A 185 -8.11 11.71 -2.39
N PRO A 186 -8.74 12.39 -3.36
CA PRO A 186 -9.37 13.68 -3.10
C PRO A 186 -10.59 13.56 -2.18
N ALA A 187 -11.27 12.40 -2.18
CA ALA A 187 -12.28 12.09 -1.15
C ALA A 187 -11.75 12.13 0.29
N ARG A 188 -10.56 11.55 0.54
CA ARG A 188 -9.92 11.60 1.85
C ARG A 188 -9.45 13.01 2.18
N GLN A 189 -9.00 13.76 1.18
CA GLN A 189 -8.68 15.18 1.36
C GLN A 189 -9.92 15.99 1.71
N ILE A 190 -11.08 15.77 1.07
CA ILE A 190 -12.35 16.40 1.43
C ILE A 190 -12.67 16.14 2.89
N LEU A 191 -12.67 14.88 3.33
CA LEU A 191 -13.00 14.54 4.71
C LEU A 191 -11.95 15.04 5.72
N SER A 192 -10.66 14.89 5.41
CA SER A 192 -9.55 15.31 6.27
C SER A 192 -9.48 16.84 6.42
N ASN A 193 -9.46 17.57 5.30
CA ASN A 193 -9.39 19.03 5.27
C ASN A 193 -10.66 19.65 5.87
N SER A 194 -11.81 19.00 5.71
CA SER A 194 -13.06 19.45 6.32
C SER A 194 -13.12 19.14 7.82
N SER A 195 -12.42 18.12 8.32
CA SER A 195 -12.52 17.72 9.73
C SER A 195 -12.12 18.82 10.72
N SER A 196 -11.11 19.64 10.39
CA SER A 196 -10.70 20.80 11.20
C SER A 196 -11.65 21.99 11.03
N ALA A 197 -12.26 22.16 9.85
CA ALA A 197 -13.22 23.21 9.54
C ALA A 197 -14.61 22.97 10.17
N VAL A 198 -15.00 21.70 10.36
CA VAL A 198 -16.32 21.28 10.86
C VAL A 198 -16.65 21.83 12.26
N SER A 199 -15.65 21.99 13.14
CA SER A 199 -15.89 22.54 14.49
C SER A 199 -16.43 23.98 14.45
N GLN A 200 -15.95 24.79 13.49
CA GLN A 200 -16.32 26.19 13.32
C GLN A 200 -17.71 26.38 12.70
N LEU A 201 -18.30 25.31 12.15
CA LEU A 201 -19.59 25.38 11.44
C LEU A 201 -20.77 24.84 12.24
N THR A 202 -20.53 24.45 13.49
CA THR A 202 -21.55 23.83 14.36
C THR A 202 -22.74 24.74 14.69
N GLU A 203 -22.59 26.08 14.63
CA GLU A 203 -23.69 27.05 14.78
C GLU A 203 -24.60 27.13 13.54
N PHE A 204 -24.10 26.70 12.37
CA PHE A 204 -24.81 26.77 11.09
C PHE A 204 -25.41 25.43 10.69
N MET A 205 -24.75 24.32 11.04
CA MET A 205 -25.18 22.96 10.78
C MET A 205 -24.66 22.00 11.86
N PRO A 206 -25.49 21.08 12.39
CA PRO A 206 -25.03 20.07 13.32
C PRO A 206 -23.87 19.25 12.74
N ARG A 207 -22.85 18.97 13.56
CA ARG A 207 -21.65 18.23 13.12
C ARG A 207 -21.98 16.89 12.45
N SER A 208 -22.92 16.13 13.00
CA SER A 208 -23.33 14.84 12.44
C SER A 208 -23.98 14.98 11.07
N GLU A 209 -24.80 16.00 10.87
CA GLU A 209 -25.44 16.30 9.59
C GLU A 209 -24.40 16.73 8.55
N LEU A 210 -23.48 17.63 8.92
CA LEU A 210 -22.42 18.10 8.03
C LEU A 210 -21.49 16.96 7.59
N LEU A 211 -21.07 16.09 8.51
CA LEU A 211 -20.24 14.94 8.16
C LEU A 211 -20.98 13.95 7.24
N THR A 212 -22.28 13.74 7.45
CA THR A 212 -23.10 12.88 6.59
C THR A 212 -23.19 13.46 5.18
N LYS A 213 -23.50 14.75 5.04
CA LYS A 213 -23.54 15.41 3.72
C LYS A 213 -22.17 15.43 3.03
N LEU A 214 -21.08 15.63 3.76
CA LEU A 214 -19.73 15.56 3.19
C LEU A 214 -19.37 14.15 2.70
N GLN A 215 -19.82 13.11 3.42
CA GLN A 215 -19.68 11.72 2.99
C GLN A 215 -20.50 11.46 1.72
N GLU A 216 -21.74 11.92 1.65
CA GLU A 216 -22.59 11.81 0.45
C GLU A 216 -21.96 12.50 -0.76
N VAL A 217 -21.36 13.69 -0.56
CA VAL A 217 -20.62 14.40 -1.62
C VAL A 217 -19.39 13.60 -2.05
N ALA A 218 -18.62 13.06 -1.10
CA ALA A 218 -17.45 12.25 -1.41
C ALA A 218 -17.84 10.99 -2.22
N GLU A 219 -18.93 10.33 -1.87
CA GLU A 219 -19.49 9.18 -2.62
C GLU A 219 -20.02 9.57 -4.00
N ARG A 220 -20.62 10.77 -4.14
CA ARG A 220 -21.07 11.29 -5.43
C ARG A 220 -19.89 11.55 -6.37
N ILE A 221 -18.80 12.10 -5.84
CA ILE A 221 -17.57 12.36 -6.63
C ILE A 221 -16.86 11.04 -6.92
N TYR A 222 -16.87 10.08 -5.98
CA TYR A 222 -16.17 8.80 -6.09
C TYR A 222 -17.11 7.62 -5.81
N PRO A 223 -17.88 7.15 -6.81
CA PRO A 223 -18.82 6.03 -6.65
C PRO A 223 -18.13 4.75 -6.17
N ALA A 224 -16.84 4.57 -6.48
CA ALA A 224 -16.04 3.46 -5.99
C ALA A 224 -16.05 3.34 -4.45
N LEU A 225 -16.19 4.44 -3.70
CA LEU A 225 -16.30 4.41 -2.23
C LEU A 225 -17.53 3.66 -1.71
N GLN A 226 -18.55 3.45 -2.55
CA GLN A 226 -19.71 2.62 -2.19
C GLN A 226 -19.37 1.13 -2.20
N SER A 227 -18.30 0.73 -2.89
CA SER A 227 -17.81 -0.63 -2.89
C SER A 227 -17.18 -0.91 -1.53
N ARG A 228 -17.81 -1.79 -0.76
CA ARG A 228 -17.22 -2.28 0.50
C ARG A 228 -15.84 -2.85 0.20
N SER A 229 -14.82 -2.41 0.94
CA SER A 229 -13.51 -3.05 0.93
C SER A 229 -13.68 -4.52 1.31
N LEU A 230 -13.17 -5.43 0.49
CA LEU A 230 -13.19 -6.85 0.78
C LEU A 230 -12.32 -7.15 2.00
N SER A 231 -12.76 -8.09 2.81
CA SER A 231 -11.93 -8.68 3.88
C SER A 231 -10.76 -9.47 3.29
N GLN A 232 -9.71 -9.71 4.08
CA GLN A 232 -8.55 -10.47 3.63
C GLN A 232 -8.95 -11.87 3.11
N SER A 233 -9.87 -12.55 3.78
CA SER A 233 -10.33 -13.88 3.34
C SER A 233 -11.12 -13.85 2.02
N GLU A 234 -11.85 -12.75 1.75
CA GLU A 234 -12.56 -12.57 0.48
C GLU A 234 -11.57 -12.27 -0.65
N VAL A 235 -10.53 -11.47 -0.40
CA VAL A 235 -9.45 -11.22 -1.37
C VAL A 235 -8.70 -12.52 -1.67
N GLU A 236 -8.30 -13.27 -0.65
CA GLU A 236 -7.62 -14.56 -0.83
C GLU A 236 -8.48 -15.57 -1.59
N LYS A 237 -9.80 -15.59 -1.35
CA LYS A 237 -10.73 -16.41 -2.12
C LYS A 237 -10.77 -16.00 -3.60
N GLN A 238 -10.88 -14.70 -3.90
CA GLN A 238 -10.90 -14.24 -5.29
C GLN A 238 -9.57 -14.50 -6.01
N ILE A 239 -8.43 -14.35 -5.33
CA ILE A 239 -7.13 -14.74 -5.88
C ILE A 239 -7.10 -16.26 -6.13
N GLY A 240 -7.69 -17.06 -5.25
CA GLY A 240 -7.88 -18.51 -5.45
C GLY A 240 -8.70 -18.82 -6.69
N ASP A 241 -9.84 -18.14 -6.88
CA ASP A 241 -10.71 -18.31 -8.04
C ASP A 241 -9.98 -17.92 -9.35
N ILE A 242 -9.13 -16.87 -9.32
CA ILE A 242 -8.27 -16.50 -10.45
C ILE A 242 -7.24 -17.60 -10.73
N ALA A 243 -6.62 -18.16 -9.69
CA ALA A 243 -5.64 -19.24 -9.82
C ALA A 243 -6.27 -20.54 -10.38
N ASP A 244 -7.51 -20.85 -10.01
CA ASP A 244 -8.26 -22.00 -10.53
C ASP A 244 -8.53 -21.87 -12.04
N GLY A 245 -8.62 -20.64 -12.55
CA GLY A 245 -8.77 -20.33 -13.97
C GLY A 245 -7.52 -20.58 -14.83
N VAL A 246 -6.36 -20.83 -14.22
CA VAL A 246 -5.10 -21.12 -14.93
C VAL A 246 -5.13 -22.56 -15.43
N ASN A 247 -5.26 -22.75 -16.75
CA ASN A 247 -5.33 -24.07 -17.37
C ASN A 247 -3.99 -24.48 -18.00
N GLN A 248 -3.19 -23.50 -18.43
CA GLN A 248 -1.86 -23.67 -19.01
C GLN A 248 -0.87 -22.68 -18.34
N LEU A 249 0.44 -22.91 -18.47
CA LEU A 249 1.45 -22.05 -17.83
C LEU A 249 1.51 -20.65 -18.46
N GLU A 250 1.09 -20.53 -19.73
CA GLU A 250 0.96 -19.29 -20.48
C GLU A 250 -0.13 -18.36 -19.90
N ASP A 251 -1.14 -18.92 -19.22
CA ASP A 251 -2.23 -18.15 -18.61
C ASP A 251 -1.77 -17.39 -17.35
N LEU A 252 -0.57 -17.69 -16.82
CA LEU A 252 -0.05 -17.09 -15.59
C LEU A 252 0.10 -15.58 -15.66
N ASP A 253 0.46 -15.04 -16.83
CA ASP A 253 0.62 -13.60 -17.01
C ASP A 253 -0.71 -12.87 -16.83
N GLY A 254 -1.76 -13.35 -17.51
CA GLY A 254 -3.11 -12.80 -17.37
C GLY A 254 -3.68 -12.98 -15.96
N ALA A 255 -3.41 -14.12 -15.31
CA ALA A 255 -3.80 -14.34 -13.92
C ALA A 255 -3.13 -13.35 -12.96
N ILE A 256 -1.82 -13.08 -13.13
CA ILE A 256 -1.09 -12.11 -12.32
C ILE A 256 -1.59 -10.68 -12.58
N GLU A 257 -1.90 -10.31 -13.82
CA GLU A 257 -2.50 -9.01 -14.14
C GLU A 257 -3.86 -8.83 -13.45
N ASN A 258 -4.72 -9.86 -13.46
CA ASN A 258 -6.01 -9.83 -12.78
C ASN A 258 -5.86 -9.69 -11.25
N ILE A 259 -4.85 -10.35 -10.66
CA ILE A 259 -4.53 -10.23 -9.24
C ILE A 259 -4.02 -8.82 -8.91
N ASP A 260 -3.15 -8.26 -9.74
CA ASP A 260 -2.63 -6.91 -9.56
C ASP A 260 -3.73 -5.86 -9.67
N GLU A 261 -4.67 -6.05 -10.60
CA GLU A 261 -5.87 -5.23 -10.74
C GLU A 261 -6.78 -5.34 -9.51
N LEU A 262 -7.05 -6.55 -9.02
CA LEU A 262 -7.83 -6.77 -7.80
C LEU A 262 -7.18 -6.09 -6.59
N ILE A 263 -5.88 -6.27 -6.39
CA ILE A 263 -5.12 -5.63 -5.30
C ILE A 263 -5.15 -4.11 -5.46
N ARG A 264 -5.05 -3.58 -6.69
CA ARG A 264 -5.16 -2.14 -6.95
C ARG A 264 -6.53 -1.60 -6.53
N GLN A 265 -7.61 -2.26 -6.95
CA GLN A 265 -8.98 -1.88 -6.59
C GLN A 265 -9.18 -1.91 -5.07
N GLN A 266 -8.71 -2.96 -4.38
CA GLN A 266 -8.84 -3.03 -2.92
C GLN A 266 -8.03 -1.95 -2.20
N ARG A 267 -6.85 -1.58 -2.72
CA ARG A 267 -6.06 -0.46 -2.20
C ARG A 267 -6.76 0.88 -2.39
N GLU A 268 -7.40 1.10 -3.53
CA GLU A 268 -8.18 2.32 -3.80
C GLU A 268 -9.36 2.47 -2.83
N LEU A 269 -10.01 1.35 -2.47
CA LEU A 269 -11.07 1.31 -1.46
C LEU A 269 -10.56 1.46 -0.02
N GLY A 270 -9.26 1.62 0.19
CA GLY A 270 -8.64 1.67 1.51
C GLY A 270 -8.60 0.34 2.25
N GLY A 271 -8.89 -0.76 1.55
CA GLY A 271 -8.86 -2.12 2.05
C GLY A 271 -7.46 -2.70 2.18
N TYR A 272 -7.36 -4.03 2.22
CA TYR A 272 -6.14 -4.78 2.50
C TYR A 272 -4.90 -4.30 1.71
N TYR A 273 -3.79 -4.07 2.42
CA TYR A 273 -2.57 -3.45 1.86
C TYR A 273 -1.44 -4.43 1.53
N GLY A 274 -1.63 -5.74 1.75
CA GLY A 274 -0.57 -6.75 1.63
C GLY A 274 -0.46 -7.40 0.26
N ASP A 275 0.73 -7.90 -0.06
CA ASP A 275 0.87 -9.02 -0.99
C ASP A 275 0.39 -10.26 -0.22
N THR A 276 -0.58 -11.00 -0.76
CA THR A 276 -0.99 -12.25 -0.12
C THR A 276 0.09 -13.31 -0.35
N GLY A 277 0.16 -14.31 0.53
CA GLY A 277 1.06 -15.45 0.30
C GLY A 277 0.78 -16.12 -1.05
N LEU A 278 -0.49 -16.16 -1.44
CA LEU A 278 -0.99 -16.72 -2.68
C LEU A 278 -0.50 -15.97 -3.93
N SER A 279 -0.62 -14.64 -3.95
CA SER A 279 -0.13 -13.80 -5.05
C SER A 279 1.40 -13.83 -5.17
N SER A 280 2.11 -13.84 -4.04
CA SER A 280 3.57 -14.00 -4.02
C SER A 280 4.00 -15.34 -4.63
N GLN A 281 3.25 -16.41 -4.33
CA GLN A 281 3.53 -17.75 -4.80
C GLN A 281 3.26 -17.93 -6.30
N LEU A 282 2.17 -17.38 -6.83
CA LEU A 282 1.90 -17.37 -8.28
C LEU A 282 2.99 -16.64 -9.07
N ARG A 283 3.45 -15.48 -8.58
CA ARG A 283 4.58 -14.76 -9.20
C ARG A 283 5.88 -15.57 -9.17
N ASN A 284 6.11 -16.33 -8.11
CA ASN A 284 7.24 -17.26 -8.04
C ASN A 284 7.11 -18.39 -9.09
N TYR A 285 5.92 -18.95 -9.27
CA TYR A 285 5.66 -19.94 -10.32
C TYR A 285 5.85 -19.38 -11.73
N ARG A 286 5.39 -18.16 -12.00
CA ARG A 286 5.68 -17.46 -13.26
C ARG A 286 7.19 -17.31 -13.49
N ARG A 287 7.94 -16.82 -12.50
CA ARG A 287 9.40 -16.67 -12.63
C ARG A 287 10.09 -18.00 -12.91
N ASN A 288 9.70 -19.06 -12.20
CA ASN A 288 10.22 -20.40 -12.45
C ASN A 288 9.90 -20.86 -13.87
N TYR A 289 8.70 -20.57 -14.39
CA TYR A 289 8.33 -20.88 -15.75
C TYR A 289 9.19 -20.13 -16.78
N GLU A 290 9.38 -18.83 -16.61
CA GLU A 290 10.25 -18.01 -17.46
C GLU A 290 11.70 -18.53 -17.46
N ASP A 291 12.24 -18.86 -16.28
CA ASP A 291 13.58 -19.42 -16.16
C ASP A 291 13.70 -20.78 -16.86
N PHE A 292 12.64 -21.62 -16.80
CA PHE A 292 12.62 -22.87 -17.56
C PHE A 292 12.59 -22.66 -19.06
N GLN A 293 11.81 -21.70 -19.56
CA GLN A 293 11.78 -21.36 -20.97
C GLN A 293 13.16 -20.86 -21.44
N ALA A 294 13.85 -20.08 -20.59
CA ALA A 294 15.21 -19.62 -20.85
C ALA A 294 16.28 -20.72 -20.73
N GLY A 295 15.91 -21.93 -20.29
CA GLY A 295 16.85 -23.04 -20.07
C GLY A 295 17.77 -22.84 -18.87
N ILE A 296 17.43 -21.92 -17.97
CA ILE A 296 18.17 -21.63 -16.75
C ILE A 296 17.85 -22.72 -15.72
N GLY A 297 18.82 -23.02 -14.84
CA GLY A 297 18.60 -23.95 -13.77
C GLY A 297 17.72 -23.35 -12.67
N VAL A 298 16.58 -23.98 -12.39
CA VAL A 298 15.56 -23.45 -11.45
C VAL A 298 15.51 -24.28 -10.19
N SER A 299 15.30 -23.61 -9.06
CA SER A 299 15.07 -24.25 -7.77
C SER A 299 13.59 -24.11 -7.37
N ILE A 300 12.77 -25.15 -7.59
CA ILE A 300 11.36 -25.13 -7.16
C ILE A 300 11.29 -25.57 -5.69
N SER A 301 10.84 -24.65 -4.82
CA SER A 301 10.49 -24.97 -3.42
C SER A 301 9.00 -25.26 -3.34
N PHE A 302 8.64 -26.41 -2.76
CA PHE A 302 7.24 -26.73 -2.45
C PHE A 302 7.04 -26.58 -0.94
N SER A 303 6.39 -25.48 -0.56
CA SER A 303 6.23 -25.12 0.85
C SER A 303 5.23 -26.05 1.53
N SER A 304 5.44 -26.36 2.81
CA SER A 304 4.56 -27.28 3.57
C SER A 304 3.17 -26.72 3.86
N HIS A 305 3.03 -25.40 3.85
CA HIS A 305 1.93 -24.69 4.48
C HIS A 305 0.74 -24.49 3.54
N GLU A 306 0.64 -25.33 2.50
CA GLU A 306 -0.29 -25.17 1.40
C GLU A 306 -1.71 -25.71 1.65
N SER A 307 -2.09 -25.92 2.90
CA SER A 307 -3.36 -26.58 3.26
C SER A 307 -4.55 -25.65 3.53
N SER A 308 -4.46 -24.36 3.21
CA SER A 308 -5.59 -23.43 3.35
C SER A 308 -6.58 -23.52 2.17
N SER A 309 -7.83 -23.13 2.41
CA SER A 309 -8.99 -23.29 1.52
C SER A 309 -8.99 -22.46 0.22
N GLY A 310 -7.86 -21.88 -0.18
CA GLY A 310 -7.67 -21.17 -1.47
C GLY A 310 -6.56 -21.76 -2.35
N MET A 311 -6.02 -22.93 -1.98
CA MET A 311 -4.78 -23.47 -2.54
C MET A 311 -4.99 -24.52 -3.64
N GLN A 312 -6.23 -24.79 -4.05
CA GLN A 312 -6.52 -25.77 -5.12
C GLN A 312 -5.94 -25.30 -6.46
N GLY A 313 -6.14 -24.03 -6.82
CA GLY A 313 -5.58 -23.43 -8.03
C GLY A 313 -4.05 -23.46 -8.05
N LEU A 314 -3.41 -23.16 -6.91
CA LEU A 314 -1.97 -23.33 -6.79
C LEU A 314 -1.51 -24.77 -7.01
N THR A 315 -2.25 -25.74 -6.47
CA THR A 315 -1.89 -27.15 -6.63
C THR A 315 -1.92 -27.55 -8.11
N ARG A 316 -2.87 -27.01 -8.87
CA ARG A 316 -2.95 -27.22 -10.32
C ARG A 316 -1.79 -26.55 -11.07
N VAL A 317 -1.52 -25.27 -10.81
CA VAL A 317 -0.38 -24.56 -11.41
C VAL A 317 0.95 -25.25 -11.09
N ARG A 318 1.08 -25.73 -9.85
CA ARG A 318 2.23 -26.51 -9.39
C ARG A 318 2.38 -27.81 -10.17
N ASP A 319 1.29 -28.54 -10.41
CA ASP A 319 1.31 -29.75 -11.23
C ASP A 319 1.73 -29.43 -12.67
N LEU A 320 1.16 -28.39 -13.29
CA LEU A 320 1.56 -27.95 -14.64
C LEU A 320 3.06 -27.63 -14.72
N LEU A 321 3.59 -26.89 -13.74
CA LEU A 321 5.01 -26.54 -13.67
C LEU A 321 5.88 -27.79 -13.47
N ALA A 322 5.41 -28.72 -12.64
CA ALA A 322 6.09 -29.99 -12.44
C ALA A 322 6.11 -30.83 -13.72
N LYS A 323 4.99 -30.99 -14.43
CA LYS A 323 4.94 -31.70 -15.71
C LYS A 323 5.94 -31.13 -16.71
N PHE A 324 6.03 -29.80 -16.79
CA PHE A 324 7.00 -29.11 -17.64
C PHE A 324 8.46 -29.41 -17.23
N ALA A 325 8.73 -29.46 -15.92
CA ALA A 325 10.06 -29.68 -15.37
C ALA A 325 10.51 -31.15 -15.37
N LEU A 326 9.58 -32.09 -15.21
CA LEU A 326 9.84 -33.51 -14.91
C LEU A 326 10.68 -34.20 -15.98
N GLY A 327 10.40 -33.98 -17.26
CA GLY A 327 11.18 -34.56 -18.35
C GLY A 327 12.67 -34.19 -18.28
N ARG A 328 12.97 -32.92 -17.97
CA ARG A 328 14.34 -32.42 -17.83
C ARG A 328 15.01 -32.90 -16.55
N LEU A 329 14.27 -32.92 -15.44
CA LEU A 329 14.75 -33.38 -14.13
C LEU A 329 15.22 -34.82 -14.15
N LEU A 330 14.37 -35.70 -14.67
CA LEU A 330 14.63 -37.13 -14.63
C LEU A 330 15.70 -37.54 -15.64
N ARG A 331 15.98 -36.68 -16.63
CA ARG A 331 16.72 -37.04 -17.86
C ARG A 331 16.17 -38.35 -18.40
N ALA A 332 14.84 -38.42 -18.43
CA ALA A 332 14.16 -39.63 -18.84
C ALA A 332 14.50 -39.92 -20.30
N PRO A 333 14.58 -41.20 -20.69
CA PRO A 333 14.69 -41.60 -22.10
C PRO A 333 13.69 -40.85 -23.00
N ALA A 334 14.06 -40.56 -24.24
CA ALA A 334 13.23 -39.73 -25.14
C ALA A 334 11.84 -40.34 -25.45
N ASP A 335 11.69 -41.65 -25.25
CA ASP A 335 10.42 -42.38 -25.33
C ASP A 335 9.52 -42.19 -24.09
N MET A 336 10.01 -41.53 -23.04
CA MET A 336 9.26 -41.21 -21.81
C MET A 336 8.87 -39.74 -21.74
N VAL A 337 7.95 -39.35 -22.62
CA VAL A 337 7.25 -38.07 -22.49
C VAL A 337 6.06 -38.27 -21.56
N ILE A 338 5.74 -37.25 -20.76
CA ILE A 338 4.53 -37.22 -19.94
C ILE A 338 3.31 -37.08 -20.85
N GLY A 339 2.29 -37.91 -20.64
CA GLY A 339 1.04 -37.80 -21.39
C GLY A 339 0.27 -36.51 -21.05
N GLU A 340 -0.55 -36.00 -21.97
CA GLU A 340 -1.37 -34.79 -21.73
C GLU A 340 -2.29 -34.98 -20.51
N ASP A 341 -2.94 -36.14 -20.42
CA ASP A 341 -3.85 -36.51 -19.33
C ASP A 341 -3.16 -37.19 -18.13
N GLU A 342 -1.85 -37.43 -18.21
CA GLU A 342 -1.09 -38.13 -17.17
C GLU A 342 -0.73 -37.15 -16.04
N SER A 343 -1.05 -37.47 -14.79
CA SER A 343 -0.62 -36.66 -13.64
C SER A 343 0.88 -36.81 -13.38
N SER A 344 1.51 -35.84 -12.69
CA SER A 344 2.92 -35.93 -12.30
C SER A 344 3.21 -37.21 -11.49
N GLU A 345 2.28 -37.62 -10.64
CA GLU A 345 2.37 -38.84 -9.84
C GLU A 345 2.34 -40.11 -10.71
N GLN A 346 1.39 -40.20 -11.64
CA GLN A 346 1.29 -41.34 -12.57
C GLN A 346 2.55 -41.47 -13.43
N PHE A 347 3.06 -40.35 -13.92
CA PHE A 347 4.31 -40.32 -14.68
C PHE A 347 5.48 -40.85 -13.86
N LEU A 348 5.65 -40.37 -12.63
CA LEU A 348 6.73 -40.82 -11.74
C LEU A 348 6.61 -42.32 -11.42
N HIS A 349 5.41 -42.85 -11.18
CA HIS A 349 5.19 -44.29 -11.03
C HIS A 349 5.64 -45.07 -12.28
N ARG A 350 5.23 -44.64 -13.47
CA ARG A 350 5.58 -45.30 -14.73
C ARG A 350 7.09 -45.30 -14.98
N VAL A 351 7.76 -44.17 -14.75
CA VAL A 351 9.22 -44.06 -14.89
C VAL A 351 9.93 -44.92 -13.83
N LEU A 352 9.42 -44.97 -12.59
CA LEU A 352 9.95 -45.81 -11.52
C LEU A 352 9.87 -47.30 -11.88
N GLU A 353 8.72 -47.77 -12.36
CA GLU A 353 8.52 -49.15 -12.79
C GLU A 353 9.44 -49.53 -13.94
N LYS A 354 9.58 -48.66 -14.94
CA LYS A 354 10.50 -48.92 -16.04
C LYS A 354 11.94 -48.97 -15.54
N ALA A 355 12.38 -48.00 -14.74
CA ALA A 355 13.74 -47.97 -14.17
C ALA A 355 14.04 -49.25 -13.37
N ARG A 356 13.06 -49.73 -12.61
CA ARG A 356 13.15 -51.00 -11.88
C ARG A 356 13.29 -52.20 -12.83
N SER A 357 12.47 -52.28 -13.88
CA SER A 357 12.51 -53.38 -14.85
C SER A 357 13.82 -53.45 -15.65
N THR A 358 14.44 -52.30 -15.92
CA THR A 358 15.72 -52.20 -16.65
C THR A 358 16.93 -52.17 -15.72
N SER A 359 16.72 -52.27 -14.40
CA SER A 359 17.78 -52.09 -13.39
C SER A 359 18.56 -50.78 -13.55
N ASP A 360 17.91 -49.71 -14.03
CA ASP A 360 18.51 -48.37 -14.08
C ASP A 360 18.38 -47.69 -12.72
N TRP A 361 19.29 -48.07 -11.84
CA TRP A 361 19.37 -47.56 -10.47
C TRP A 361 19.59 -46.04 -10.40
N THR A 362 20.21 -45.45 -11.43
CA THR A 362 20.45 -44.01 -11.45
C THR A 362 19.18 -43.24 -11.77
N LEU A 363 18.37 -43.72 -12.72
CA LEU A 363 17.06 -43.16 -13.01
C LEU A 363 16.13 -43.33 -11.82
N MET A 364 16.11 -44.51 -11.20
CA MET A 364 15.31 -44.79 -10.02
C MET A 364 15.63 -43.80 -8.87
N SER A 365 16.90 -43.55 -8.58
CA SER A 365 17.28 -42.56 -7.55
C SER A 365 16.81 -41.15 -7.89
N ARG A 366 16.90 -40.72 -9.15
CA ARG A 366 16.40 -39.40 -9.58
C ARG A 366 14.89 -39.29 -9.40
N VAL A 367 14.14 -40.32 -9.79
CA VAL A 367 12.68 -40.38 -9.61
C VAL A 367 12.30 -40.27 -8.13
N ILE A 368 12.98 -41.02 -7.25
CA ILE A 368 12.72 -40.99 -5.81
C ILE A 368 13.03 -39.62 -5.21
N ASP A 369 14.17 -39.02 -5.54
CA ASP A 369 14.53 -37.69 -5.03
C ASP A 369 13.51 -36.63 -5.49
N VAL A 370 13.04 -36.72 -6.74
CA VAL A 370 11.98 -35.84 -7.25
C VAL A 370 10.66 -36.07 -6.52
N ALA A 371 10.22 -37.31 -6.37
CA ALA A 371 8.98 -37.66 -5.68
C ALA A 371 8.98 -37.19 -4.21
N VAL A 372 10.07 -37.40 -3.48
CA VAL A 372 10.23 -36.93 -2.09
C VAL A 372 10.18 -35.40 -2.02
N THR A 373 10.83 -34.71 -2.96
CA THR A 373 10.84 -33.25 -3.00
C THR A 373 9.45 -32.67 -3.31
N MET A 374 8.72 -33.30 -4.23
CA MET A 374 7.32 -32.98 -4.56
C MET A 374 6.32 -33.49 -3.51
N ARG A 375 6.79 -34.25 -2.50
CA ARG A 375 5.99 -34.87 -1.43
C ARG A 375 4.92 -35.86 -1.94
N ILE A 376 5.22 -36.57 -3.01
CA ILE A 376 4.34 -37.61 -3.57
C ILE A 376 4.66 -38.93 -2.86
N GLN A 377 4.09 -39.11 -1.66
CA GLN A 377 4.39 -40.25 -0.78
C GLN A 377 3.96 -41.60 -1.34
N SER A 378 2.99 -41.61 -2.26
CA SER A 378 2.56 -42.81 -3.00
C SER A 378 3.67 -43.37 -3.88
N VAL A 379 4.55 -42.52 -4.42
CA VAL A 379 5.69 -42.93 -5.26
C VAL A 379 6.89 -43.30 -4.40
N ALA A 380 7.29 -42.45 -3.46
CA ALA A 380 8.46 -42.70 -2.60
C ALA A 380 8.42 -41.92 -1.28
N THR A 381 9.04 -42.50 -0.26
CA THR A 381 9.22 -41.88 1.06
C THR A 381 10.63 -41.34 1.27
N THR A 382 10.84 -40.57 2.34
CA THR A 382 12.20 -40.15 2.74
C THR A 382 13.10 -41.34 3.11
N SER A 383 12.51 -42.41 3.67
CA SER A 383 13.21 -43.67 3.95
C SER A 383 13.71 -44.31 2.65
N ASP A 384 12.86 -44.31 1.63
CA ASP A 384 13.18 -44.82 0.30
C ASP A 384 14.34 -44.06 -0.38
N SER A 385 14.37 -42.74 -0.28
CA SER A 385 15.52 -41.93 -0.78
C SER A 385 16.81 -42.29 -0.04
N SER A 386 16.76 -42.45 1.29
CA SER A 386 17.92 -42.84 2.09
C SER A 386 18.43 -44.23 1.72
N ALA A 387 17.53 -45.22 1.62
CA ALA A 387 17.84 -46.58 1.22
C ALA A 387 18.46 -46.63 -0.18
N MET A 388 17.91 -45.86 -1.12
CA MET A 388 18.42 -45.83 -2.49
C MET A 388 19.83 -45.21 -2.58
N LYS A 389 20.10 -44.16 -1.81
CA LYS A 389 21.45 -43.57 -1.71
C LYS A 389 22.46 -44.54 -1.13
N GLN A 390 22.08 -45.30 -0.10
CA GLN A 390 22.91 -46.35 0.47
C GLN A 390 23.19 -47.47 -0.55
N PHE A 391 22.17 -47.88 -1.32
CA PHE A 391 22.31 -48.88 -2.37
C PHE A 391 23.27 -48.45 -3.47
N LEU A 392 23.11 -47.22 -4.01
CA LEU A 392 24.03 -46.69 -5.01
C LEU A 392 25.46 -46.57 -4.46
N GLY A 393 25.61 -46.18 -3.19
CA GLY A 393 26.91 -46.19 -2.51
C GLY A 393 27.56 -47.57 -2.50
N ALA A 394 26.81 -48.60 -2.09
CA ALA A 394 27.27 -49.99 -2.07
C ALA A 394 27.68 -50.49 -3.47
N ASN A 395 26.85 -50.23 -4.48
CA ASN A 395 27.12 -50.60 -5.86
C ASN A 395 28.37 -49.90 -6.43
N ASN A 396 28.58 -48.62 -6.09
CA ASN A 396 29.80 -47.92 -6.49
C ASN A 396 31.05 -48.49 -5.82
N LEU A 397 30.97 -48.90 -4.54
CA LEU A 397 32.06 -49.57 -3.83
C LEU A 397 32.40 -50.92 -4.47
N GLU A 398 31.39 -51.71 -4.84
CA GLU A 398 31.59 -52.98 -5.54
C GLU A 398 32.30 -52.77 -6.88
N ARG A 399 31.82 -51.81 -7.68
CA ARG A 399 32.46 -51.46 -8.96
C ARG A 399 33.88 -50.93 -8.82
N ALA A 400 34.21 -50.34 -7.67
CA ALA A 400 35.56 -49.89 -7.31
C ALA A 400 36.44 -51.02 -6.71
N GLY A 401 35.94 -52.25 -6.60
CA GLY A 401 36.65 -53.39 -6.01
C GLY A 401 36.72 -53.36 -4.48
N GLN A 402 35.99 -52.44 -3.82
CA GLN A 402 35.94 -52.30 -2.37
C GLN A 402 34.83 -53.19 -1.78
N TYR A 403 34.97 -54.50 -1.98
CA TYR A 403 33.90 -55.49 -1.69
C TYR A 403 33.46 -55.53 -0.23
N GLN A 404 34.36 -55.29 0.73
CA GLN A 404 34.01 -55.25 2.16
C GLN A 404 32.96 -54.16 2.44
N GLY A 405 33.19 -52.95 1.94
CA GLY A 405 32.28 -51.83 2.11
C GLY A 405 30.97 -52.02 1.35
N ALA A 406 31.04 -52.63 0.16
CA ALA A 406 29.86 -52.97 -0.63
C ALA A 406 28.92 -53.92 0.13
N VAL A 407 29.46 -55.00 0.71
CA VAL A 407 28.68 -55.97 1.51
C VAL A 407 28.02 -55.29 2.71
N ALA A 408 28.76 -54.46 3.44
CA ALA A 408 28.19 -53.73 4.57
C ALA A 408 27.04 -52.79 4.15
N GLY A 409 27.21 -52.08 3.03
CA GLY A 409 26.18 -51.20 2.47
C GLY A 409 24.94 -51.96 2.00
N TYR A 410 25.10 -53.06 1.28
CA TYR A 410 23.99 -53.91 0.83
C TYR A 410 23.18 -54.50 2.00
N LEU A 411 23.86 -55.00 3.03
CA LEU A 411 23.18 -55.49 4.24
C LEU A 411 22.43 -54.37 4.97
N GLN A 412 22.96 -53.15 4.98
CA GLN A 412 22.26 -52.00 5.55
C GLN A 412 21.00 -51.63 4.76
N VAL A 413 21.05 -51.69 3.42
CA VAL A 413 19.87 -51.49 2.57
C VAL A 413 18.80 -52.54 2.86
N LEU A 414 19.16 -53.82 2.99
CA LEU A 414 18.21 -54.88 3.36
C LEU A 414 17.53 -54.62 4.71
N ARG A 415 18.26 -54.09 5.69
CA ARG A 415 17.69 -53.73 7.01
C ARG A 415 16.76 -52.52 6.97
N SER A 416 16.90 -51.63 5.98
CA SER A 416 16.02 -50.47 5.84
C SER A 416 14.56 -50.87 5.53
N GLY A 417 14.33 -52.08 5.01
CA GLY A 417 13.01 -52.56 4.63
C GLY A 417 12.42 -51.93 3.37
N SER A 418 13.18 -51.08 2.65
CA SER A 418 12.72 -50.49 1.40
C SER A 418 12.49 -51.58 0.35
N GLN A 419 11.36 -51.49 -0.37
CA GLN A 419 10.96 -52.45 -1.39
C GLN A 419 11.39 -52.04 -2.81
N LEU A 420 12.07 -50.91 -2.94
CA LEU A 420 12.48 -50.34 -4.23
C LEU A 420 13.49 -51.23 -4.96
N VAL A 421 14.51 -51.70 -4.24
CA VAL A 421 15.44 -52.72 -4.70
C VAL A 421 15.01 -54.04 -4.07
N SER A 422 14.71 -55.06 -4.87
CA SER A 422 14.27 -56.33 -4.31
C SER A 422 15.40 -57.02 -3.54
N ALA A 423 15.04 -57.71 -2.47
CA ALA A 423 15.99 -58.50 -1.70
C ALA A 423 16.69 -59.56 -2.57
N GLU A 424 16.03 -60.05 -3.62
CA GLU A 424 16.60 -60.97 -4.60
C GLU A 424 17.77 -60.37 -5.39
N VAL A 425 17.64 -59.10 -5.81
CA VAL A 425 18.72 -58.40 -6.54
C VAL A 425 19.93 -58.23 -5.63
N ILE A 426 19.71 -57.73 -4.40
CA ILE A 426 20.80 -57.54 -3.43
C ILE A 426 21.41 -58.89 -3.05
N GLY A 427 20.59 -59.94 -2.88
CA GLY A 427 21.03 -61.29 -2.56
C GLY A 427 21.98 -61.86 -3.62
N LYS A 428 21.65 -61.71 -4.91
CA LYS A 428 22.53 -62.13 -6.01
C LYS A 428 23.89 -61.43 -5.97
N MET A 429 23.91 -60.11 -5.76
CA MET A 429 25.17 -59.35 -5.68
C MET A 429 26.01 -59.80 -4.48
N LEU A 430 25.36 -60.03 -3.33
CA LEU A 430 26.02 -60.56 -2.14
C LEU A 430 26.57 -61.97 -2.35
N ASP A 431 25.84 -62.86 -3.03
CA ASP A 431 26.28 -64.22 -3.36
C ASP A 431 27.47 -64.22 -4.31
N ASP A 432 27.47 -63.33 -5.32
CA ASP A 432 28.59 -63.15 -6.23
C ASP A 432 29.85 -62.68 -5.50
N ILE A 433 29.72 -61.71 -4.58
CA ILE A 433 30.83 -61.26 -3.73
C ILE A 433 31.30 -62.39 -2.81
N LYS A 434 30.37 -63.15 -2.19
CA LYS A 434 30.70 -64.27 -1.31
C LYS A 434 31.49 -65.35 -2.04
N LYS A 435 31.12 -65.65 -3.28
CA LYS A 435 31.77 -66.66 -4.12
C LYS A 435 33.17 -66.21 -4.58
N ASN A 436 33.30 -64.96 -5.03
CA ASN A 436 34.52 -64.46 -5.65
C ASN A 436 35.50 -63.82 -4.66
N HIS A 437 34.99 -63.30 -3.54
CA HIS A 437 35.74 -62.54 -2.52
C HIS A 437 35.29 -62.90 -1.08
N PRO A 438 35.41 -64.18 -0.66
CA PRO A 438 34.84 -64.67 0.61
C PRO A 438 35.37 -63.93 1.85
N GLN A 439 36.65 -63.57 1.89
CA GLN A 439 37.24 -62.83 3.02
C GLN A 439 36.64 -61.42 3.16
N ALA A 440 36.40 -60.73 2.04
CA ALA A 440 35.79 -59.41 2.05
C ALA A 440 34.30 -59.50 2.48
N TYR A 441 33.62 -60.58 2.09
CA TYR A 441 32.25 -60.85 2.51
C TYR A 441 32.13 -61.05 4.03
N GLU A 442 32.98 -61.88 4.63
CA GLU A 442 32.98 -62.10 6.08
C GLU A 442 33.28 -60.80 6.84
N ALA A 443 34.31 -60.05 6.43
CA ALA A 443 34.66 -58.77 7.03
C ALA A 443 33.53 -57.74 6.90
N GLY A 444 32.89 -57.65 5.73
CA GLY A 444 31.78 -56.73 5.48
C GLY A 444 30.53 -57.08 6.30
N THR A 445 30.27 -58.37 6.49
CA THR A 445 29.16 -58.86 7.34
C THR A 445 29.38 -58.47 8.81
N GLN A 446 30.59 -58.67 9.32
CA GLN A 446 30.95 -58.24 10.68
C GLN A 446 30.83 -56.73 10.86
N GLN A 447 31.31 -55.95 9.88
CA GLN A 447 31.20 -54.50 9.89
C GLN A 447 29.73 -54.03 9.87
N ALA A 448 28.86 -54.69 9.11
CA ALA A 448 27.45 -54.35 9.11
C ALA A 448 26.83 -54.53 10.51
N VAL A 449 27.22 -55.55 11.27
CA VAL A 449 26.66 -55.83 12.61
C VAL A 449 27.15 -54.83 13.66
N THR A 450 28.39 -54.33 13.54
CA THR A 450 28.98 -53.41 14.53
C THR A 450 28.48 -51.98 14.40
N VAL A 451 28.05 -51.55 13.19
CA VAL A 451 27.39 -50.25 13.00
C VAL A 451 25.94 -50.35 13.50
N SER A 452 25.76 -50.18 14.82
CA SER A 452 24.43 -50.08 15.43
C SER A 452 23.69 -48.83 14.92
N PRO A 453 22.35 -48.87 14.74
CA PRO A 453 21.58 -47.77 14.16
C PRO A 453 21.53 -46.50 15.02
N SER A 454 22.02 -46.52 16.26
CA SER A 454 21.77 -45.45 17.23
C SER A 454 22.78 -44.29 17.23
N GLY A 455 23.83 -44.31 16.39
CA GLY A 455 24.90 -43.30 16.53
C GLY A 455 25.65 -42.84 15.29
N ALA A 456 25.42 -43.41 14.10
CA ALA A 456 26.23 -43.07 12.92
C ALA A 456 25.35 -42.57 11.77
N ALA A 457 25.63 -41.33 11.36
CA ALA A 457 25.13 -40.63 10.17
C ALA A 457 23.76 -39.95 10.30
N SER A 458 23.65 -38.99 11.24
CA SER A 458 23.16 -37.69 10.78
C SER A 458 24.13 -37.18 9.71
N SER A 459 23.74 -37.30 8.45
CA SER A 459 24.21 -36.55 7.27
C SER A 459 25.52 -35.77 7.47
N ASN A 460 26.67 -36.42 7.27
CA ASN A 460 27.93 -35.68 7.07
C ASN A 460 27.98 -34.98 5.68
N TYR A 461 26.93 -35.13 4.86
CA TYR A 461 26.78 -34.34 3.63
C TYR A 461 26.38 -32.88 3.90
N ASP A 462 25.87 -32.53 5.09
CA ASP A 462 25.56 -31.14 5.42
C ASP A 462 26.78 -30.31 5.87
N ARG A 463 27.92 -30.95 6.18
CA ARG A 463 29.13 -30.26 6.68
C ARG A 463 29.94 -29.50 5.63
N PHE A 464 29.61 -29.61 4.34
CA PHE A 464 30.27 -28.85 3.28
C PHE A 464 29.49 -27.60 2.82
N SER A 465 28.31 -27.34 3.37
CA SER A 465 27.71 -26.00 3.27
C SER A 465 28.35 -25.11 4.33
N GLY A 466 29.09 -24.09 3.91
CA GLY A 466 29.82 -23.18 4.80
C GLY A 466 28.90 -22.48 5.79
N ARG A 467 28.69 -23.07 6.98
CA ARG A 467 28.09 -22.38 8.11
C ARG A 467 29.15 -21.48 8.73
N ALA A 468 29.00 -20.18 8.50
CA ALA A 468 29.60 -19.18 9.36
C ALA A 468 29.13 -19.44 10.80
N SER A 469 30.07 -19.72 11.70
CA SER A 469 29.81 -19.85 13.13
C SER A 469 29.22 -18.54 13.65
N TYR A 470 27.93 -18.55 14.00
CA TYR A 470 27.32 -17.43 14.71
C TYR A 470 27.87 -17.37 16.15
N PRO A 471 28.11 -16.17 16.69
CA PRO A 471 28.58 -16.00 18.05
C PRO A 471 27.55 -16.49 19.08
N PRO A 472 28.01 -17.01 20.24
CA PRO A 472 27.13 -17.54 21.28
C PRO A 472 26.42 -16.38 22.00
N GLY A 473 25.10 -16.30 21.92
CA GLY A 473 24.36 -15.25 22.63
C GLY A 473 22.83 -15.23 22.50
N PHE A 474 22.23 -15.97 21.55
CA PHE A 474 20.76 -16.03 21.44
C PHE A 474 20.21 -17.41 21.82
N PRO A 475 19.37 -17.52 22.85
CA PRO A 475 18.64 -18.75 23.11
C PRO A 475 17.56 -18.98 22.03
N GLY A 476 17.80 -19.99 21.20
CA GLY A 476 16.78 -21.01 20.93
C GLY A 476 15.69 -20.69 19.90
N ARG A 477 16.06 -20.39 18.66
CA ARG A 477 15.36 -20.98 17.52
C ARG A 477 16.41 -21.56 16.61
N GLU A 478 16.48 -22.88 16.51
CA GLU A 478 17.19 -23.50 15.39
C GLU A 478 16.62 -22.87 14.10
N PRO A 479 17.47 -22.39 13.18
CA PRO A 479 16.98 -21.95 11.89
C PRO A 479 16.20 -23.13 11.30
N PRO A 480 14.99 -22.90 10.75
CA PRO A 480 14.20 -23.97 10.16
C PRO A 480 15.07 -24.74 9.17
N ALA A 481 15.00 -26.06 9.23
CA ALA A 481 15.72 -26.91 8.28
C ALA A 481 15.42 -26.41 6.86
N PRO A 482 16.43 -26.29 5.97
CA PRO A 482 16.22 -25.82 4.62
C PRO A 482 15.14 -26.68 3.96
N GLU A 483 14.12 -26.03 3.40
CA GLU A 483 13.05 -26.75 2.69
C GLU A 483 13.66 -27.56 1.53
N PRO A 484 13.13 -28.76 1.25
CA PRO A 484 13.58 -29.53 0.10
C PRO A 484 13.26 -28.75 -1.19
N ARG A 485 14.26 -28.63 -2.08
CA ARG A 485 14.15 -27.90 -3.34
C ARG A 485 14.53 -28.77 -4.52
N LEU A 486 13.73 -28.73 -5.58
CA LEU A 486 14.09 -29.36 -6.86
C LEU A 486 15.06 -28.44 -7.59
N VAL A 487 16.32 -28.84 -7.77
CA VAL A 487 17.28 -28.08 -8.59
C VAL A 487 17.34 -28.69 -9.97
N ILE A 488 16.96 -27.91 -10.96
CA ILE A 488 17.01 -28.30 -12.36
C ILE A 488 18.30 -27.75 -12.94
N PRO A 489 19.16 -28.57 -13.58
CA PRO A 489 20.36 -28.05 -14.22
C PRO A 489 19.98 -27.25 -15.47
N ALA A 490 20.74 -26.19 -15.75
CA ALA A 490 20.60 -25.44 -16.99
C ALA A 490 20.80 -26.36 -18.20
N VAL A 491 20.05 -26.12 -19.28
CA VAL A 491 20.29 -26.81 -20.55
C VAL A 491 21.67 -26.36 -21.02
N PRO A 492 22.63 -27.27 -21.30
CA PRO A 492 23.88 -26.86 -21.92
C PRO A 492 23.50 -26.17 -23.21
N LYS A 493 23.78 -24.85 -23.28
CA LYS A 493 23.58 -24.05 -24.49
C LYS A 493 24.25 -24.85 -25.58
N ALA A 494 23.48 -25.32 -26.56
CA ALA A 494 24.04 -26.08 -27.67
C ALA A 494 25.19 -25.23 -28.20
N GLU A 495 26.43 -25.67 -27.96
CA GLU A 495 27.58 -25.07 -28.59
C GLU A 495 27.21 -25.08 -30.07
N GLU A 496 27.11 -23.89 -30.68
CA GLU A 496 27.11 -23.76 -32.11
C GLU A 496 28.23 -24.67 -32.58
N ALA A 497 27.84 -25.82 -33.14
CA ALA A 497 28.76 -26.79 -33.68
C ALA A 497 29.68 -25.98 -34.57
N SER A 498 30.93 -25.85 -34.13
CA SER A 498 31.97 -25.10 -34.80
C SER A 498 31.91 -25.55 -36.25
N LYS A 499 31.52 -24.63 -37.14
CA LYS A 499 31.56 -24.86 -38.58
C LYS A 499 32.92 -25.49 -38.86
N PRO A 500 32.97 -26.68 -39.50
CA PRO A 500 34.25 -27.33 -39.76
C PRO A 500 35.12 -26.34 -40.51
N THR A 501 36.26 -25.99 -39.90
CA THR A 501 37.30 -25.21 -40.55
C THR A 501 37.59 -25.87 -41.89
N PRO A 502 37.44 -25.19 -43.04
CA PRO A 502 37.74 -25.79 -44.32
C PRO A 502 39.20 -26.20 -44.33
N ALA A 503 39.45 -27.48 -44.67
CA ALA A 503 40.79 -28.02 -44.79
C ALA A 503 41.62 -27.15 -45.76
N PRO A 504 42.90 -26.85 -45.45
CA PRO A 504 43.75 -26.11 -46.36
C PRO A 504 43.92 -26.92 -47.66
N ASN A 505 43.51 -26.33 -48.78
CA ASN A 505 43.68 -26.89 -50.12
C ASN A 505 45.18 -27.15 -50.38
N ALA A 506 45.53 -28.42 -50.51
CA ALA A 506 46.83 -28.87 -50.98
C ALA A 506 46.89 -28.78 -52.52
N THR A 507 47.09 -27.57 -53.05
CA THR A 507 47.50 -27.36 -54.44
C THR A 507 48.36 -26.10 -54.51
N ASP A 508 49.65 -26.26 -54.24
CA ASP A 508 50.71 -25.42 -54.78
C ASP A 508 52.04 -26.21 -54.77
N ALA A 509 52.07 -27.26 -55.58
CA ALA A 509 53.30 -27.93 -55.96
C ALA A 509 53.91 -27.16 -57.15
N LYS A 510 54.87 -26.29 -56.83
CA LYS A 510 55.72 -25.56 -57.78
C LYS A 510 56.63 -26.55 -58.52
N PRO A 511 56.70 -26.56 -59.86
CA PRO A 511 57.56 -27.48 -60.58
C PRO A 511 59.03 -27.06 -60.47
N ALA A 512 59.89 -28.07 -60.37
CA ALA A 512 61.34 -27.95 -60.37
C ALA A 512 61.85 -27.30 -61.67
N LYS A 513 62.73 -26.30 -61.51
CA LYS A 513 63.59 -25.79 -62.59
C LYS A 513 64.69 -26.82 -62.85
N VAL A 514 64.76 -27.23 -64.11
CA VAL A 514 65.90 -27.90 -64.76
C VAL A 514 66.77 -26.82 -65.43
N SER A 515 68.07 -27.12 -65.60
CA SER A 515 69.15 -26.43 -66.37
C SER A 515 69.66 -25.10 -65.79
N ASP A 516 70.96 -24.85 -65.60
CA ASP A 516 72.21 -25.50 -66.05
C ASP A 516 73.26 -25.56 -64.93
#